data_AF-A0A7Z0Q5A3-F1
#
_entry.id   AF-A0A7Z0Q5A3-F1
#
_cell.length_a   1.000
_cell.length_b   1.000
_cell.length_c   1.000
_cell.angle_alpha   90.00
_cell.angle_beta   90.00
_cell.angle_gamma   90.00
#
_symmetry.space_group_name_H-M   'P 1'
#
loop_
_entity.id
_entity.type
_entity.pdbx_description
1 polymer ?
#
loop_
_entity_poly.entity_id
_entity_poly.type
_entity_poly.pdbx_seq_one_letter_code
_entity_poly.pdbx_strand_id
1 'polypeptide(L)' 'MALIETNSIAVPARAGSASGLVTEIKGFWKRFFATAFNPYRPELHYMRGPGPAWRAKHGMDTPFRLKPRDL' A
#
# COMPACT_ATOMS: atom_id res chain seq x y z
N MET A 1 -19.26 -57.15 41.81
CA MET A 1 -19.70 -56.54 40.55
C MET A 1 -19.13 -55.14 40.50
N ALA A 2 -18.10 -54.89 39.68
CA ALA A 2 -17.49 -53.56 39.56
C ALA A 2 -18.06 -52.89 38.29
N LEU A 3 -18.59 -51.68 38.42
CA LEU A 3 -19.14 -50.90 37.32
C LEU A 3 -18.06 -49.97 36.76
N ILE A 4 -17.78 -50.11 35.47
CA ILE A 4 -16.88 -49.24 34.73
C ILE A 4 -17.68 -48.07 34.17
N GLU A 5 -17.46 -46.87 34.70
CA GLU A 5 -18.05 -45.65 34.18
C GLU A 5 -17.20 -45.10 33.02
N THR A 6 -17.84 -44.95 31.86
CA THR A 6 -17.20 -44.45 30.65
C THR A 6 -17.39 -42.94 30.57
N ASN A 7 -16.38 -42.17 30.97
CA ASN A 7 -16.40 -40.72 30.80
C ASN A 7 -15.95 -40.34 29.40
N SER A 8 -16.85 -39.70 28.66
CA SER A 8 -16.60 -39.25 27.28
C SER A 8 -15.95 -37.87 27.32
N ILE A 9 -14.70 -37.77 26.89
CA ILE A 9 -14.02 -36.47 26.76
C ILE A 9 -14.50 -35.81 25.47
N ALA A 10 -15.23 -34.71 25.59
CA ALA A 10 -15.64 -33.90 24.45
C ALA A 10 -14.39 -33.25 23.82
N VAL A 11 -14.07 -33.66 22.60
CA VAL A 11 -13.01 -33.05 21.80
C VAL A 11 -13.47 -31.64 21.39
N PRO A 12 -12.74 -30.57 21.75
CA PRO A 12 -13.15 -29.23 21.36
C PRO A 12 -13.04 -29.10 19.85
N ALA A 13 -14.14 -28.76 19.19
CA ALA A 13 -14.17 -28.44 17.77
C ALA A 13 -13.28 -27.22 17.52
N ARG A 14 -12.01 -27.45 17.16
CA ARG A 14 -11.09 -26.42 16.68
C ARG A 14 -11.30 -26.19 15.18
N ALA A 15 -12.53 -25.87 14.82
CA ALA A 15 -12.86 -25.33 13.51
C ALA A 15 -12.78 -23.79 13.59
N GLY A 16 -11.63 -23.20 13.28
CA GLY A 16 -11.55 -21.73 13.22
C GLY A 16 -10.22 -21.11 12.83
N SER A 17 -9.09 -21.78 13.01
CA SER A 17 -7.77 -21.16 12.80
C SER A 17 -7.45 -20.89 11.32
N ALA A 18 -7.73 -21.85 10.44
CA ALA A 18 -7.39 -21.73 9.02
C ALA A 18 -8.24 -20.68 8.28
N SER A 19 -9.53 -20.55 8.61
CA SER A 19 -10.44 -19.59 7.94
C SER A 19 -10.13 -18.15 8.33
N GLY A 20 -9.75 -17.91 9.59
CA GLY A 20 -9.30 -16.60 10.06
C GLY A 20 -8.03 -16.14 9.35
N LEU A 21 -7.02 -17.03 9.29
CA LEU A 21 -5.74 -16.74 8.62
C LEU A 21 -5.91 -16.43 7.12
N VAL A 22 -6.73 -17.21 6.40
CA VAL A 22 -7.01 -16.97 4.98
C VAL A 22 -7.70 -15.63 4.75
N THR A 23 -8.62 -15.25 5.64
CA THR A 23 -9.33 -13.97 5.57
C THR A 23 -8.37 -12.79 5.75
N GLU A 24 -7.43 -12.91 6.68
CA GLU A 24 -6.43 -11.89 6.97
C GLU A 24 -5.42 -11.73 5.83
N ILE A 25 -4.92 -12.84 5.29
CA ILE A 25 -4.06 -12.87 4.10
C ILE A 25 -4.77 -12.21 2.90
N LYS A 26 -6.05 -12.56 2.66
CA LYS A 26 -6.84 -11.95 1.57
C LYS A 26 -6.98 -10.44 1.74
N GLY A 27 -7.20 -9.97 2.97
CA GLY A 27 -7.28 -8.55 3.31
C GLY A 27 -5.96 -7.81 3.02
N PHE A 28 -4.83 -8.42 3.38
CA PHE A 28 -3.50 -7.91 3.08
C PHE A 28 -3.27 -7.77 1.57
N TRP A 29 -3.50 -8.84 0.80
CA TRP A 29 -3.30 -8.83 -0.65
C TRP A 29 -4.15 -7.77 -1.35
N LYS A 30 -5.42 -7.61 -0.95
CA LYS A 30 -6.30 -6.57 -1.52
C LYS A 30 -5.72 -5.17 -1.35
N ARG A 31 -5.16 -4.86 -0.17
CA ARG A 31 -4.53 -3.57 0.11
C ARG A 31 -3.20 -3.41 -0.63
N PHE A 32 -2.41 -4.47 -0.69
CA PHE A 32 -1.14 -4.49 -1.42
C PHE A 32 -1.34 -4.18 -2.91
N PHE A 33 -2.26 -4.87 -3.59
CA PHE A 33 -2.54 -4.62 -5.00
C PHE A 33 -3.05 -3.19 -5.24
N ALA A 34 -3.92 -2.67 -4.37
CA ALA A 34 -4.43 -1.31 -4.50
C ALA A 34 -3.33 -0.25 -4.39
N THR A 35 -2.32 -0.46 -3.54
CA THR A 35 -1.20 0.47 -3.37
C THR A 35 -0.12 0.26 -4.43
N ALA A 36 0.26 -0.98 -4.72
CA ALA A 36 1.34 -1.32 -5.63
C ALA A 36 1.01 -0.96 -7.09
N PHE A 37 -0.25 -1.12 -7.49
CA PHE A 37 -0.73 -0.78 -8.83
C PHE A 37 -1.48 0.55 -8.85
N ASN A 38 -1.36 1.37 -7.79
CA ASN A 38 -1.83 2.75 -7.85
C ASN A 38 -1.02 3.47 -8.93
N PRO A 39 -1.65 4.02 -9.98
CA PRO A 39 -0.94 4.75 -11.02
C PRO A 39 -0.08 5.82 -10.37
N TYR A 40 1.24 5.75 -10.57
CA TYR A 40 2.14 6.81 -10.14
C TYR A 40 1.64 8.10 -10.79
N ARG A 41 1.26 9.07 -9.95
CA ARG A 41 0.78 10.39 -10.34
C ARG A 41 1.95 11.37 -10.27
N PRO A 42 2.79 11.45 -11.32
CA PRO A 42 3.91 12.37 -11.36
C PRO A 42 3.42 13.82 -11.28
N GLU A 43 2.18 14.13 -11.64
CA GLU A 43 1.57 15.46 -11.54
C GLU A 43 1.55 16.04 -10.12
N LEU A 44 1.59 15.20 -9.07
CA LEU A 44 1.73 15.66 -7.68
C LEU A 44 3.18 15.86 -7.25
N HIS A 45 4.12 15.19 -7.93
CA HIS A 45 5.53 15.10 -7.52
C HIS A 45 6.46 15.92 -8.41
N TYR A 46 6.01 16.28 -9.63
CA TYR A 46 6.75 17.08 -10.61
C TYR A 46 6.40 18.57 -10.59
N MET A 47 5.63 19.05 -9.60
CA MET A 47 5.38 20.49 -9.43
C MET A 47 6.58 21.26 -8.85
N ARG A 48 7.81 20.83 -9.18
CA ARG A 48 8.99 21.70 -9.18
C ARG A 48 9.45 21.79 -10.62
N GLY A 49 9.11 22.91 -11.25
CA GLY A 49 9.68 23.30 -12.54
C GLY A 49 11.22 23.28 -12.51
N PRO A 50 11.87 23.46 -13.66
CA PRO A 50 13.31 23.31 -13.78
C PRO A 50 14.07 24.01 -12.66
N GLY A 51 14.76 23.21 -11.84
CA GLY A 51 15.51 23.70 -10.68
C GLY A 51 16.70 24.58 -11.09
N PRO A 52 17.33 25.29 -10.14
CA PRO A 52 18.47 26.17 -10.43
C PRO A 52 19.62 25.47 -11.16
N ALA A 53 19.89 24.21 -10.83
CA ALA A 53 20.92 23.39 -11.48
C ALA A 53 20.60 23.05 -12.95
N TRP A 54 19.32 22.97 -13.31
CA TRP A 54 18.89 22.79 -14.70
C TRP A 54 19.01 24.11 -15.47
N ARG A 55 18.62 25.24 -14.86
CA ARG A 55 18.76 26.58 -15.45
C ARG A 55 20.22 26.97 -15.68
N ALA A 56 21.13 26.58 -14.80
CA ALA A 56 22.57 26.82 -14.97
C ALA A 56 23.15 26.10 -16.20
N LYS A 57 22.55 24.99 -16.64
CA LYS A 57 23.02 24.20 -17.80
C LYS A 57 22.37 24.64 -19.12
N HIS A 58 21.11 25.08 -19.08
CA HIS A 58 20.32 25.37 -20.29
C HIS A 58 20.08 26.86 -20.55
N GLY A 59 20.57 27.75 -19.68
CA GLY A 59 20.41 29.19 -19.82
C GLY A 59 18.97 29.67 -19.57
N MET A 60 18.82 30.98 -19.42
CA MET A 60 17.53 31.66 -19.23
C MET A 60 16.70 31.75 -20.53
N ASP A 61 17.20 31.20 -21.64
CA ASP A 61 16.61 31.25 -22.98
C ASP A 61 15.71 30.04 -23.31
N THR A 62 15.48 29.17 -22.33
CA THR A 62 14.48 28.11 -22.49
C THR A 62 13.07 28.73 -22.57
N PRO A 63 12.22 28.33 -23.54
CA PRO A 63 10.93 28.97 -23.80
C PRO A 63 9.92 28.82 -22.65
N PHE A 64 10.23 28.02 -21.64
CA PHE A 64 9.44 27.84 -20.41
C PHE A 64 9.62 28.98 -19.39
N ARG A 65 9.96 30.19 -19.83
CA ARG A 65 10.05 31.38 -18.97
C ARG A 65 8.70 31.60 -18.30
N LEU A 66 8.56 31.06 -17.08
CA LEU A 66 7.49 31.41 -16.15
C LEU A 66 7.51 32.93 -16.05
N LYS A 67 6.39 33.50 -16.49
CA LYS A 67 6.08 34.93 -16.51
C LYS A 67 6.85 35.67 -15.41
N PRO A 68 7.63 36.72 -15.72
CA PRO A 68 8.12 37.60 -14.68
C PRO A 68 6.90 38.05 -13.88
N ARG A 69 6.89 37.83 -12.56
CA ARG A 69 5.97 38.58 -11.72
C ARG A 69 6.40 40.02 -11.88
N ASP A 70 5.63 40.78 -12.63
CA ASP A 70 5.78 42.23 -12.68
C ASP A 70 5.53 42.77 -11.27
N LEU A 71 6.51 43.58 -10.81
CA LEU A 71 6.53 44.47 -9.65
C LEU A 71 6.79 43.81 -8.28
#